data_AF-A0A8T5DEJ7-F1
#
_entry.id   AF-A0A8T5DEJ7-F1
#
_cell.length_a   1.000
_cell.length_b   1.000
_cell.length_c   1.000
_cell.angle_alpha   90.00
_cell.angle_beta   90.00
_cell.angle_gamma   90.00
#
_symmetry.space_group_name_H-M   'P 1'
#
loop_
_entity.id
_entity.type
_entity.pdbx_description
1 polymer ?
#
loop_
_entity_poly.entity_id
_entity_poly.type
_entity_poly.pdbx_seq_one_letter_code
_entity_poly.pdbx_strand_id
1 'polypeptide(L)'
;MALDDTINENLRKELAKKPITSPSNPFIEQFKSLGYGEGLAFGFNLAGTLIAQSLGLNPWVVSLAGPILEKPAFYVVNGCKGAYDYFETPKRLRGDLKKHVKNAISEGNEDLFLDIVFHDTTYTLLMRGLMEMYSEVPVGFLVPFAFGTGLVVATAGGVALEEGKYKLFRKGLRKAGFEEEKYLESRFYISADKNPQDVLDSVVNRFGLTGNQGSMEYYDRYFPQPDVKEYSGRKPKFRLRKRRLEDGNWMQTAQLVFTNTGRIKNKAVEQFNYFPQEKLKIYHLLNNQEMPQDVDQVQDEISRKVMKKIRGREQGLDINFIRSFATNGKEGLFVSTDKVLGVQDRSFYVVELKVYNDKKLLKDAMGYVMAEFPVMQVSHGKDHLVALNGS
;
A
#
# COMPACT_ATOMS: atom_id res chain seq x y z
N MET A 1 33.45 -16.75 -17.09
CA MET A 1 33.54 -15.29 -16.83
C MET A 1 32.59 -14.49 -17.70
N ALA A 2 32.53 -14.64 -19.04
CA ALA A 2 31.62 -13.82 -19.87
C ALA A 2 30.09 -14.11 -19.74
N LEU A 3 29.68 -15.29 -19.27
CA LEU A 3 28.25 -15.61 -19.04
C LEU A 3 27.68 -14.95 -17.77
N ASP A 4 28.49 -14.77 -16.72
CA ASP A 4 28.07 -14.18 -15.43
C ASP A 4 27.75 -12.68 -15.56
N ASP A 5 28.58 -11.94 -16.31
CA ASP A 5 28.38 -10.51 -16.50
C ASP A 5 27.07 -10.21 -17.25
N THR A 6 26.69 -11.08 -18.19
CA THR A 6 25.50 -10.91 -19.04
C THR A 6 24.20 -11.17 -18.26
N ILE A 7 24.18 -12.18 -17.38
CA ILE A 7 23.03 -12.49 -16.50
C ILE A 7 22.84 -11.36 -15.46
N ASN A 8 23.94 -10.89 -14.87
CA ASN A 8 23.93 -9.75 -13.96
C ASN A 8 23.45 -8.46 -14.65
N GLU A 9 23.81 -8.24 -15.92
CA GLU A 9 23.37 -7.07 -16.67
C GLU A 9 21.88 -7.13 -17.04
N ASN A 10 21.37 -8.29 -17.46
CA ASN A 10 19.96 -8.48 -17.77
C ASN A 10 19.07 -8.36 -16.52
N LEU A 11 19.46 -8.91 -15.38
CA LEU A 11 18.70 -8.71 -14.15
C LEU A 11 18.82 -7.27 -13.62
N ARG A 12 19.98 -6.62 -13.75
CA ARG A 12 20.09 -5.18 -13.47
C ARG A 12 19.16 -4.37 -14.36
N LYS A 13 19.04 -4.71 -15.65
CA LYS A 13 18.07 -4.09 -16.57
C LYS A 13 16.62 -4.37 -16.16
N GLU A 14 16.28 -5.61 -15.79
CA GLU A 14 14.95 -6.01 -15.28
C GLU A 14 14.58 -5.28 -13.97
N LEU A 15 15.49 -5.21 -13.01
CA LEU A 15 15.29 -4.55 -11.73
C LEU A 15 15.29 -3.03 -11.89
N ALA A 16 16.14 -2.47 -12.77
CA ALA A 16 16.10 -1.05 -13.13
C ALA A 16 14.78 -0.66 -13.83
N LYS A 17 14.16 -1.59 -14.58
CA LYS A 17 12.82 -1.39 -15.17
C LYS A 17 11.70 -1.34 -14.11
N LYS A 18 11.92 -1.84 -12.89
CA LYS A 18 10.95 -1.78 -11.78
C LYS A 18 11.46 -0.81 -10.70
N PRO A 19 11.25 0.51 -10.87
CA PRO A 19 11.74 1.51 -9.93
C PRO A 19 11.15 1.28 -8.53
N ILE A 20 11.85 1.82 -7.51
CA ILE A 20 11.33 1.86 -6.14
C ILE A 20 9.92 2.43 -6.16
N THR A 21 8.96 1.55 -5.87
CA THR A 21 7.54 1.90 -5.85
C THR A 21 7.26 2.69 -4.59
N SER A 22 7.30 4.02 -4.73
CA SER A 22 6.75 4.91 -3.72
C SER A 22 5.22 4.89 -3.89
N PRO A 23 4.43 4.50 -2.88
CA PRO A 23 2.99 4.66 -2.90
C PRO A 23 2.67 6.11 -3.17
N SER A 24 1.65 6.34 -3.98
CA SER A 24 1.18 7.70 -4.22
C SER A 24 0.59 8.26 -2.92
N ASN A 25 0.64 9.59 -2.78
CA ASN A 25 0.07 10.22 -1.60
C ASN A 25 -1.45 9.91 -1.57
N PRO A 26 -2.00 9.36 -0.48
CA PRO A 26 -3.41 8.96 -0.42
C PRO A 26 -4.37 10.14 -0.68
N PHE A 27 -3.97 11.36 -0.31
CA PHE A 27 -4.72 12.57 -0.66
C PHE A 27 -4.74 12.80 -2.17
N ILE A 28 -3.61 12.61 -2.86
CA ILE A 28 -3.52 12.77 -4.31
C ILE A 28 -4.29 11.65 -5.03
N GLU A 29 -4.27 10.42 -4.51
CA GLU A 29 -5.05 9.31 -5.07
C GLU A 29 -6.54 9.58 -4.96
N GLN A 30 -7.01 9.97 -3.78
CA GLN A 30 -8.42 10.34 -3.55
C GLN A 30 -8.82 11.58 -4.36
N PHE A 31 -7.94 12.58 -4.47
CA PHE A 31 -8.18 13.76 -5.29
C PHE A 31 -8.30 13.41 -6.78
N LYS A 32 -7.48 12.47 -7.26
CA LYS A 32 -7.54 12.00 -8.66
C LYS A 32 -8.79 11.16 -8.93
N SER A 33 -9.21 10.32 -7.97
CA SER A 33 -10.41 9.49 -8.14
C SER A 33 -11.67 10.36 -8.26
N LEU A 34 -11.74 11.44 -7.47
CA LEU A 34 -12.76 12.47 -7.60
C LEU A 34 -12.56 13.28 -8.91
N GLY A 35 -11.34 13.76 -9.15
CA GLY A 35 -10.94 14.75 -10.17
C GLY A 35 -11.33 14.48 -11.62
N TYR A 36 -11.48 13.22 -12.06
CA TYR A 36 -11.82 12.93 -13.47
C TYR A 36 -13.26 13.31 -13.83
N GLY A 37 -14.16 13.37 -12.84
CA GLY A 37 -15.55 13.85 -13.00
C GLY A 37 -15.76 15.33 -12.63
N GLU A 38 -14.83 15.93 -11.89
CA GLU A 38 -14.99 17.26 -11.27
C GLU A 38 -15.14 18.41 -12.27
N GLY A 39 -14.56 18.31 -13.46
CA GLY A 39 -14.71 19.36 -14.48
C GLY A 39 -16.15 19.49 -14.99
N LEU A 40 -16.82 18.35 -15.18
CA LEU A 40 -18.25 18.32 -15.53
C LEU A 40 -19.11 18.70 -14.33
N ALA A 41 -18.78 18.20 -13.14
CA ALA A 41 -19.46 18.55 -11.90
C ALA A 41 -19.43 20.06 -11.65
N PHE A 42 -18.27 20.69 -11.79
CA PHE A 42 -18.11 22.15 -11.69
C PHE A 42 -19.00 22.88 -12.70
N GLY A 43 -19.06 22.40 -13.94
CA GLY A 43 -19.92 22.96 -14.99
C GLY A 43 -21.40 22.91 -14.63
N PHE A 44 -21.89 21.76 -14.13
CA PHE A 44 -23.27 21.62 -13.65
C PHE A 44 -23.54 22.47 -12.41
N ASN A 45 -22.59 22.54 -11.48
CA ASN A 45 -22.68 23.36 -10.28
C ASN A 45 -22.81 24.85 -10.62
N LEU A 46 -21.93 25.35 -11.49
CA LEU A 46 -21.97 26.73 -11.96
C LEU A 46 -23.25 27.06 -12.72
N ALA A 47 -23.64 26.22 -13.69
CA ALA A 47 -24.84 26.44 -14.49
C ALA A 47 -26.11 26.43 -13.62
N GLY A 48 -26.24 25.43 -12.73
CA GLY A 48 -27.39 25.31 -11.84
C GLY A 48 -27.53 26.50 -10.89
N THR A 49 -26.43 26.91 -10.28
CA THR A 49 -26.41 28.06 -9.38
C THR A 49 -26.73 29.37 -10.11
N LEU A 50 -26.20 29.59 -11.33
CA LEU A 50 -26.52 30.77 -12.13
C LEU A 50 -27.99 30.81 -12.59
N ILE A 51 -28.55 29.67 -13.02
CA ILE A 51 -29.97 29.56 -13.40
C ILE A 51 -30.85 29.88 -12.18
N ALA A 52 -30.59 29.25 -11.03
CA ALA A 52 -31.35 29.49 -9.81
C ALA A 52 -31.29 30.96 -9.36
N GLN A 53 -30.12 31.60 -9.48
CA GLN A 53 -29.97 33.01 -9.19
C GLN A 53 -30.78 33.88 -10.17
N SER A 54 -30.73 33.59 -11.47
CA SER A 54 -31.46 34.35 -12.50
C SER A 54 -32.98 34.29 -12.33
N LEU A 55 -33.49 33.20 -11.76
CA LEU A 55 -34.90 33.01 -11.44
C LEU A 55 -35.31 33.69 -10.11
N GLY A 56 -34.40 34.38 -9.43
CA GLY A 56 -34.67 35.07 -8.17
C GLY A 56 -35.00 34.12 -7.01
N LEU A 57 -34.51 32.88 -7.06
CA LEU A 57 -34.77 31.91 -6.00
C LEU A 57 -34.03 32.28 -4.71
N ASN A 58 -34.53 31.77 -3.58
CA ASN A 58 -33.91 32.07 -2.30
C ASN A 58 -32.46 31.53 -2.24
N PRO A 59 -31.58 32.11 -1.40
CA PRO A 59 -30.16 31.73 -1.37
C PRO A 59 -29.92 30.25 -1.04
N TRP A 60 -30.80 29.60 -0.27
CA TRP A 60 -30.72 28.17 0.01
C TRP A 60 -30.90 27.32 -1.25
N VAL A 61 -31.91 27.63 -2.06
CA VAL A 61 -32.16 26.96 -3.33
C VAL A 61 -31.02 27.23 -4.31
N VAL A 62 -30.47 28.46 -4.35
CA VAL A 62 -29.29 28.80 -5.17
C VAL A 62 -28.07 27.97 -4.77
N SER A 63 -27.84 27.76 -3.48
CA SER A 63 -26.72 26.93 -2.97
C SER A 63 -26.88 25.43 -3.22
N LEU A 64 -28.12 24.94 -3.36
CA LEU A 64 -28.42 23.51 -3.60
C LEU A 64 -28.59 23.17 -5.08
N ALA A 65 -28.89 24.15 -5.94
CA ALA A 65 -29.23 23.92 -7.33
C ALA A 65 -28.11 23.22 -8.11
N GLY A 66 -26.86 23.62 -7.89
CA GLY A 66 -25.70 22.96 -8.47
C GLY A 66 -25.61 21.47 -8.12
N PRO A 67 -25.47 21.13 -6.81
CA PRO A 67 -25.35 19.74 -6.37
C PRO A 67 -26.49 18.85 -6.86
N ILE A 68 -27.73 19.36 -6.85
CA ILE A 68 -28.91 18.61 -7.29
C ILE A 68 -28.85 18.29 -8.79
N LEU A 69 -28.43 19.25 -9.63
CA LEU A 69 -28.33 19.03 -11.08
C LEU A 69 -27.19 18.09 -11.47
N GLU A 70 -26.15 17.99 -10.65
CA GLU A 70 -25.01 17.12 -10.89
C GLU A 70 -25.37 15.62 -10.75
N LYS A 71 -26.21 15.23 -9.79
CA LYS A 71 -26.42 13.81 -9.47
C LYS A 71 -27.04 12.99 -10.60
N PRO A 72 -28.01 13.49 -11.37
CA PRO A 72 -28.47 12.80 -12.58
C PRO A 72 -27.33 12.59 -13.60
N ALA A 73 -26.44 13.57 -13.77
CA ALA A 73 -25.30 13.46 -14.67
C ALA A 73 -24.30 12.39 -14.20
N PHE A 74 -24.08 12.26 -12.88
CA PHE A 74 -23.25 11.21 -12.30
C PHE A 74 -23.69 9.80 -12.75
N TYR A 75 -25.00 9.49 -12.67
CA TYR A 75 -25.52 8.18 -13.07
C TYR A 75 -25.41 7.93 -14.58
N VAL A 76 -25.62 8.96 -15.39
CA VAL A 76 -25.46 8.88 -16.85
C VAL A 76 -24.01 8.60 -17.22
N VAL A 77 -23.06 9.33 -16.63
CA VAL A 77 -21.62 9.17 -16.91
C VAL A 77 -21.14 7.77 -16.52
N ASN A 78 -21.47 7.29 -15.32
CA ASN A 78 -21.08 5.95 -14.88
C ASN A 78 -21.79 4.84 -15.66
N GLY A 79 -23.04 5.06 -16.07
CA GLY A 79 -23.75 4.14 -16.95
C GLY A 79 -23.11 4.03 -18.33
N CYS A 80 -22.73 5.17 -18.93
CA CYS A 80 -22.01 5.23 -20.20
C CYS A 80 -20.62 4.58 -20.09
N LYS A 81 -19.90 4.80 -18.99
CA LYS A 81 -18.62 4.13 -18.71
C LYS A 81 -18.78 2.61 -18.66
N GLY A 82 -19.76 2.10 -17.92
CA GLY A 82 -20.01 0.65 -17.89
C GLY A 82 -20.41 0.07 -19.25
N ALA A 83 -21.07 0.85 -20.11
CA ALA A 83 -21.32 0.46 -21.49
C ALA A 83 -20.05 0.48 -22.35
N TYR A 84 -19.19 1.48 -22.18
CA TYR A 84 -17.90 1.57 -22.84
C TYR A 84 -16.98 0.39 -22.46
N ASP A 85 -16.84 0.10 -21.16
CA ASP A 85 -16.05 -1.01 -20.63
C ASP A 85 -16.54 -2.36 -21.18
N TYR A 86 -17.84 -2.51 -21.40
CA TYR A 86 -18.40 -3.68 -22.08
C TYR A 86 -17.88 -3.82 -23.51
N PHE A 87 -17.82 -2.73 -24.28
CA PHE A 87 -17.35 -2.76 -25.67
C PHE A 87 -15.83 -2.97 -25.78
N GLU A 88 -15.05 -2.54 -24.80
CA GLU A 88 -13.60 -2.79 -24.74
C GLU A 88 -13.24 -4.18 -24.23
N THR A 89 -14.04 -4.77 -23.35
CA THR A 89 -13.75 -6.09 -22.76
C THR A 89 -13.66 -7.16 -23.86
N PRO A 90 -12.58 -7.98 -23.93
CA PRO A 90 -12.45 -9.02 -24.94
C PRO A 90 -13.65 -9.97 -24.97
N LYS A 91 -14.17 -10.34 -26.15
CA LYS A 91 -15.41 -11.14 -26.29
C LYS A 91 -15.46 -12.40 -25.42
N ARG A 92 -14.31 -13.07 -25.21
CA ARG A 92 -14.18 -14.28 -24.37
C ARG A 92 -14.38 -14.03 -22.85
N LEU A 93 -14.18 -12.79 -22.39
CA LEU A 93 -14.37 -12.36 -20.99
C LEU A 93 -15.60 -11.44 -20.84
N ARG A 94 -16.23 -11.06 -21.96
CA ARG A 94 -17.35 -10.13 -22.02
C ARG A 94 -18.60 -10.81 -21.48
N GLY A 95 -19.01 -10.43 -20.28
CA GLY A 95 -20.26 -10.86 -19.67
C GLY A 95 -21.46 -10.05 -20.19
N ASP A 96 -22.51 -9.95 -19.39
CA ASP A 96 -23.69 -9.15 -19.75
C ASP A 96 -23.44 -7.64 -19.62
N LEU A 97 -23.92 -6.87 -20.60
CA LEU A 97 -23.88 -5.40 -20.58
C LEU A 97 -24.51 -4.84 -19.29
N LYS A 98 -25.68 -5.38 -18.90
CA LYS A 98 -26.37 -4.99 -17.66
C LYS A 98 -25.48 -5.19 -16.42
N LYS A 99 -24.64 -6.23 -16.42
CA LYS A 99 -23.71 -6.48 -15.31
C LYS A 99 -22.59 -5.44 -15.30
N HIS A 100 -22.02 -5.07 -16.44
CA HIS A 100 -20.98 -4.02 -16.50
C HIS A 100 -21.51 -2.64 -16.14
N VAL A 101 -22.68 -2.25 -16.65
CA VAL A 101 -23.36 -0.99 -16.26
C VAL A 101 -23.70 -0.98 -14.77
N LYS A 102 -24.26 -2.07 -14.24
CA LYS A 102 -24.58 -2.17 -12.81
C LYS A 102 -23.33 -2.10 -11.94
N ASN A 103 -22.25 -2.76 -12.36
CA ASN A 103 -20.99 -2.72 -11.64
C ASN A 103 -20.40 -1.31 -11.64
N ALA A 104 -20.35 -0.63 -12.79
CA ALA A 104 -19.84 0.73 -12.89
C ALA A 104 -20.62 1.72 -11.99
N ILE A 105 -21.95 1.63 -11.98
CA ILE A 105 -22.79 2.45 -11.08
C ILE A 105 -22.54 2.07 -9.61
N SER A 106 -22.46 0.78 -9.30
CA SER A 106 -22.25 0.31 -7.93
C SER A 106 -20.88 0.72 -7.38
N GLU A 107 -19.84 0.70 -8.22
CA GLU A 107 -18.50 1.17 -7.88
C GLU A 107 -18.50 2.68 -7.63
N GLY A 108 -19.17 3.44 -8.50
CA GLY A 108 -19.31 4.88 -8.32
C GLY A 108 -20.11 5.29 -7.08
N ASN A 109 -20.99 4.45 -6.53
CA ASN A 109 -21.80 4.82 -5.37
C ASN A 109 -20.98 5.15 -4.11
N GLU A 110 -19.80 4.55 -3.93
CA GLU A 110 -18.91 4.93 -2.81
C GLU A 110 -18.39 6.37 -2.99
N ASP A 111 -18.02 6.75 -4.22
CA ASP A 111 -17.59 8.11 -4.55
C ASP A 111 -18.74 9.11 -4.43
N LEU A 112 -19.94 8.74 -4.90
CA LEU A 112 -21.16 9.56 -4.77
C LEU A 112 -21.52 9.83 -3.30
N PHE A 113 -21.34 8.84 -2.42
CA PHE A 113 -21.56 9.03 -0.99
C PHE A 113 -20.59 10.05 -0.41
N LEU A 114 -19.29 9.95 -0.75
CA LEU A 114 -18.27 10.90 -0.31
C LEU A 114 -18.59 12.31 -0.79
N ASP A 115 -19.00 12.42 -2.05
CA ASP A 115 -19.38 13.67 -2.70
C ASP A 115 -20.60 14.32 -2.01
N ILE A 116 -21.70 13.58 -1.82
CA ILE A 116 -22.90 14.12 -1.13
C ILE A 116 -22.60 14.52 0.33
N VAL A 117 -21.92 13.64 1.07
CA VAL A 117 -21.71 13.86 2.52
C VAL A 117 -20.70 14.95 2.79
N PHE A 118 -19.62 15.02 2.02
CA PHE A 118 -18.53 15.95 2.28
C PHE A 118 -18.50 17.12 1.30
N HIS A 119 -18.48 16.86 -0.01
CA HIS A 119 -18.35 17.91 -1.01
C HIS A 119 -19.60 18.80 -1.03
N ASP A 120 -20.77 18.25 -1.35
CA ASP A 120 -22.01 19.02 -1.51
C ASP A 120 -22.42 19.75 -0.24
N THR A 121 -22.27 19.07 0.90
CA THR A 121 -22.60 19.67 2.20
C THR A 121 -21.68 20.86 2.48
N THR A 122 -20.38 20.72 2.23
CA THR A 122 -19.42 21.82 2.39
C THR A 122 -19.69 22.94 1.38
N TYR A 123 -19.90 22.60 0.11
CA TYR A 123 -20.23 23.54 -0.96
C TYR A 123 -21.47 24.36 -0.59
N THR A 124 -22.57 23.69 -0.21
CA THR A 124 -23.84 24.34 0.09
C THR A 124 -23.71 25.30 1.28
N LEU A 125 -23.11 24.84 2.38
CA LEU A 125 -22.92 25.66 3.57
C LEU A 125 -22.00 26.85 3.29
N LEU A 126 -20.92 26.63 2.54
CA LEU A 126 -19.96 27.68 2.21
C LEU A 126 -20.56 28.68 1.22
N MET A 127 -21.25 28.22 0.17
CA MET A 127 -21.99 29.09 -0.75
C MET A 127 -23.01 29.94 -0.01
N ARG A 128 -23.77 29.35 0.93
CA ARG A 128 -24.73 30.09 1.74
C ARG A 128 -24.04 31.18 2.54
N GLY A 129 -22.99 30.84 3.29
CA GLY A 129 -22.25 31.80 4.10
C GLY A 129 -21.59 32.91 3.26
N LEU A 130 -21.04 32.56 2.10
CA LEU A 130 -20.45 33.54 1.18
C LEU A 130 -21.48 34.51 0.60
N MET A 131 -22.67 34.02 0.23
CA MET A 131 -23.75 34.90 -0.25
C MET A 131 -24.29 35.82 0.86
N GLU A 132 -24.25 35.40 2.13
CA GLU A 132 -24.62 36.26 3.27
C GLU A 132 -23.55 37.32 3.54
N MET A 133 -22.27 36.93 3.55
CA MET A 133 -21.16 37.82 3.89
C MET A 133 -20.78 38.77 2.75
N TYR A 134 -20.96 38.33 1.50
CA TYR A 134 -20.53 39.03 0.29
C TYR A 134 -21.68 39.13 -0.71
N SER A 135 -22.81 39.71 -0.28
CA SER A 135 -24.02 39.82 -1.11
C SER A 135 -23.85 40.62 -2.41
N GLU A 136 -22.81 41.45 -2.50
CA GLU A 136 -22.49 42.26 -3.68
C GLU A 136 -21.67 41.49 -4.73
N VAL A 137 -21.07 40.36 -4.35
CA VAL A 137 -20.24 39.56 -5.26
C VAL A 137 -21.15 38.65 -6.10
N PRO A 138 -21.04 38.67 -7.44
CA PRO A 138 -21.84 37.78 -8.27
C PRO A 138 -21.57 36.31 -7.93
N VAL A 139 -22.63 35.51 -7.81
CA VAL A 139 -22.54 34.13 -7.28
C VAL A 139 -21.60 33.26 -8.11
N GLY A 140 -21.49 33.50 -9.43
CA GLY A 140 -20.55 32.81 -10.30
C GLY A 140 -19.07 32.93 -9.89
N PHE A 141 -18.68 33.96 -9.13
CA PHE A 141 -17.34 34.09 -8.54
C PHE A 141 -17.18 33.34 -7.22
N LEU A 142 -18.28 33.06 -6.52
CA LEU A 142 -18.28 32.32 -5.25
C LEU A 142 -18.20 30.80 -5.49
N VAL A 143 -18.83 30.31 -6.58
CA VAL A 143 -18.88 28.89 -6.95
C VAL A 143 -17.49 28.24 -7.01
N PRO A 144 -16.47 28.77 -7.71
CA PRO A 144 -15.15 28.13 -7.80
C PRO A 144 -14.48 27.94 -6.44
N PHE A 145 -14.60 28.93 -5.54
CA PHE A 145 -14.02 28.85 -4.22
C PHE A 145 -14.74 27.83 -3.34
N ALA A 146 -16.08 27.83 -3.36
CA ALA A 146 -16.86 26.88 -2.59
C ALA A 146 -16.65 25.45 -3.08
N PHE A 147 -16.62 25.25 -4.40
CA PHE A 147 -16.38 23.97 -5.05
C PHE A 147 -14.97 23.44 -4.74
N GLY A 148 -13.94 24.26 -4.95
CA GLY A 148 -12.56 23.87 -4.64
C GLY A 148 -12.36 23.51 -3.16
N THR A 149 -13.01 24.24 -2.25
CA THR A 149 -12.97 23.93 -0.81
C THR A 149 -13.71 22.64 -0.51
N GLY A 150 -14.91 22.44 -1.09
CA GLY A 150 -15.67 21.20 -0.97
C GLY A 150 -14.85 19.98 -1.42
N LEU A 151 -14.10 20.12 -2.52
CA LEU A 151 -13.29 19.03 -3.07
C LEU A 151 -12.14 18.65 -2.13
N VAL A 152 -11.49 19.65 -1.52
CA VAL A 152 -10.46 19.42 -0.50
C VAL A 152 -11.04 18.72 0.73
N VAL A 153 -12.23 19.13 1.19
CA VAL A 153 -12.91 18.51 2.35
C VAL A 153 -13.34 17.08 2.03
N ALA A 154 -13.90 16.82 0.85
CA ALA A 154 -14.26 15.47 0.43
C ALA A 154 -13.06 14.56 0.28
N THR A 155 -11.96 15.07 -0.28
CA THR A 155 -10.69 14.34 -0.35
C THR A 155 -10.18 13.98 1.05
N ALA A 156 -10.16 14.94 1.98
CA ALA A 156 -9.75 14.70 3.37
C ALA A 156 -10.69 13.72 4.08
N GLY A 157 -12.00 13.82 3.85
CA GLY A 157 -13.03 12.92 4.38
C GLY A 157 -12.86 11.48 3.88
N GLY A 158 -12.61 11.29 2.59
CA GLY A 158 -12.31 9.98 2.01
C GLY A 158 -11.08 9.32 2.65
N VAL A 159 -9.97 10.07 2.76
CA VAL A 159 -8.76 9.58 3.44
C VAL A 159 -9.05 9.22 4.91
N ALA A 160 -9.81 10.05 5.64
CA ALA A 160 -10.16 9.80 7.03
C ALA A 160 -11.03 8.55 7.21
N LEU A 161 -11.98 8.32 6.29
CA LEU A 161 -12.83 7.13 6.29
C LEU A 161 -12.02 5.85 6.01
N GLU A 162 -11.10 5.88 5.05
CA GLU A 162 -10.21 4.74 4.78
C GLU A 162 -9.30 4.42 5.98
N GLU A 163 -8.73 5.44 6.63
CA GLU A 163 -7.99 5.26 7.88
C GLU A 163 -8.88 4.71 9.02
N GLY A 164 -10.15 5.12 9.07
CA GLY A 164 -11.15 4.58 9.99
C GLY A 164 -11.41 3.09 9.75
N LYS A 165 -11.67 2.69 8.50
CA LYS A 165 -11.85 1.29 8.09
C LYS A 165 -10.61 0.46 8.44
N TYR A 166 -9.41 0.98 8.18
CA TYR A 166 -8.15 0.33 8.53
C TYR A 166 -8.00 0.09 10.03
N LYS A 167 -8.30 1.09 10.86
CA LYS A 167 -8.28 0.96 12.34
C LYS A 167 -9.30 -0.06 12.84
N LEU A 168 -10.50 -0.10 12.27
CA LEU A 168 -11.54 -1.08 12.62
C LEU A 168 -11.12 -2.50 12.25
N PHE A 169 -10.58 -2.69 11.05
CA PHE A 169 -10.04 -3.97 10.59
C PHE A 169 -8.96 -4.49 11.55
N ARG A 170 -7.97 -3.65 11.90
CA ARG A 170 -6.93 -3.97 12.89
C ARG A 170 -7.50 -4.34 14.26
N LYS A 171 -8.48 -3.58 14.74
CA LYS A 171 -9.17 -3.89 16.01
C LYS A 171 -9.86 -5.25 15.95
N GLY A 172 -10.46 -5.61 14.82
CA GLY A 172 -11.02 -6.94 14.57
C GLY A 172 -9.98 -8.05 14.67
N LEU A 173 -8.80 -7.88 14.05
CA LEU A 173 -7.72 -8.85 14.12
C LEU A 173 -7.17 -9.01 15.55
N ARG A 174 -6.99 -7.91 16.30
CA ARG A 174 -6.56 -7.99 17.71
C ARG A 174 -7.58 -8.73 18.58
N LYS A 175 -8.87 -8.52 18.37
CA LYS A 175 -9.93 -9.28 19.04
C LYS A 175 -9.89 -10.77 18.71
N ALA A 176 -9.38 -11.13 17.54
CA ALA A 176 -9.16 -12.52 17.13
C ALA A 176 -7.80 -13.09 17.59
N GLY A 177 -7.08 -12.40 18.47
CA GLY A 177 -5.81 -12.89 19.04
C GLY A 177 -4.57 -12.59 18.20
N PHE A 178 -4.66 -11.72 17.19
CA PHE A 178 -3.47 -11.26 16.46
C PHE A 178 -2.74 -10.15 17.23
N GLU A 179 -1.42 -10.21 17.23
CA GLU A 179 -0.51 -9.20 17.77
C GLU A 179 0.00 -8.27 16.66
N GLU A 180 0.48 -7.09 17.04
CA GLU A 180 0.96 -6.07 16.10
C GLU A 180 2.41 -5.68 16.39
N GLU A 181 3.19 -5.54 15.34
CA GLU A 181 4.59 -5.12 15.39
C GLU A 181 4.82 -4.06 14.29
N LYS A 182 5.26 -2.88 14.70
CA LYS A 182 5.54 -1.76 13.80
C LYS A 182 7.05 -1.49 13.73
N TYR A 183 7.58 -1.30 12.53
CA TYR A 183 9.00 -1.01 12.32
C TYR A 183 9.25 -0.36 10.96
N LEU A 184 10.46 0.17 10.78
CA LEU A 184 10.99 0.62 9.51
C LEU A 184 11.98 -0.41 8.97
N GLU A 185 11.93 -0.67 7.68
CA GLU A 185 12.83 -1.62 7.02
C GLU A 185 13.36 -1.03 5.70
N SER A 186 14.63 -1.22 5.40
CA SER A 186 15.18 -1.04 4.06
C SER A 186 15.68 -2.37 3.52
N ARG A 187 15.58 -2.55 2.20
CA ARG A 187 16.05 -3.74 1.50
C ARG A 187 17.03 -3.39 0.40
N PHE A 188 18.02 -4.26 0.27
CA PHE A 188 19.04 -4.18 -0.76
C PHE A 188 19.24 -5.55 -1.39
N TYR A 189 19.44 -5.57 -2.71
CA TYR A 189 19.98 -6.74 -3.40
C TYR A 189 21.50 -6.57 -3.55
N ILE A 190 22.23 -7.64 -3.23
CA ILE A 190 23.68 -7.73 -3.35
C ILE A 190 24.01 -8.88 -4.28
N SER A 191 24.95 -8.69 -5.21
CA SER A 191 25.42 -9.78 -6.08
C SER A 191 25.91 -10.96 -5.23
N ALA A 192 25.65 -12.18 -5.69
CA ALA A 192 26.15 -13.35 -5.00
C ALA A 192 27.65 -13.58 -5.11
N ASP A 193 28.35 -12.81 -5.94
CA ASP A 193 29.81 -12.76 -6.00
C ASP A 193 30.44 -12.26 -4.69
N LYS A 194 29.62 -11.66 -3.80
CA LYS A 194 30.00 -11.28 -2.45
C LYS A 194 29.48 -12.30 -1.44
N ASN A 195 30.31 -12.64 -0.47
CA ASN A 195 29.87 -13.43 0.67
C ASN A 195 28.93 -12.56 1.54
N PRO A 196 27.67 -12.97 1.76
CA PRO A 196 26.71 -12.20 2.55
C PRO A 196 27.16 -12.03 4.01
N GLN A 197 27.95 -12.98 4.52
CA GLN A 197 28.49 -12.89 5.87
C GLN A 197 29.45 -11.70 6.02
N ASP A 198 30.27 -11.41 5.01
CA ASP A 198 31.19 -10.27 5.04
C ASP A 198 30.43 -8.93 5.15
N VAL A 199 29.27 -8.83 4.49
CA VAL A 199 28.39 -7.66 4.59
C VAL A 199 27.82 -7.54 6.01
N LEU A 200 27.34 -8.66 6.57
CA LEU A 200 26.81 -8.70 7.92
C LEU A 200 27.88 -8.29 8.94
N ASP A 201 29.06 -8.89 8.88
CA ASP A 201 30.18 -8.64 9.80
C ASP A 201 30.66 -7.19 9.71
N SER A 202 30.73 -6.62 8.51
CA SER A 202 31.08 -5.23 8.29
C SER A 202 30.07 -4.26 8.92
N VAL A 203 28.76 -4.54 8.77
CA VAL A 203 27.70 -3.74 9.43
C VAL A 203 27.75 -3.93 10.94
N VAL A 204 27.97 -5.15 11.43
CA VAL A 204 28.14 -5.46 12.86
C VAL A 204 29.27 -4.64 13.47
N ASN A 205 30.43 -4.63 12.84
CA ASN A 205 31.60 -3.89 13.29
C ASN A 205 31.37 -2.38 13.26
N ARG A 206 30.75 -1.86 12.19
CA ARG A 206 30.48 -0.42 12.04
C ARG A 206 29.52 0.13 13.09
N PHE A 207 28.47 -0.62 13.39
CA PHE A 207 27.39 -0.19 14.28
C PHE A 207 27.46 -0.79 15.69
N GLY A 208 28.52 -1.55 15.99
CA GLY A 208 28.74 -2.17 17.29
C GLY A 208 27.59 -3.09 17.69
N LEU A 209 27.22 -4.03 16.82
CA LEU A 209 26.10 -4.95 17.07
C LEU A 209 26.51 -6.11 17.99
N THR A 210 26.52 -5.87 19.30
CA THR A 210 26.98 -6.82 20.34
C THR A 210 25.87 -7.70 20.91
N GLY A 211 24.63 -7.54 20.47
CA GLY A 211 23.52 -8.39 20.91
C GLY A 211 23.47 -9.74 20.18
N ASN A 212 22.27 -10.29 20.00
CA ASN A 212 22.10 -11.62 19.43
C ASN A 212 22.54 -11.67 17.96
N GLN A 213 23.32 -12.70 17.63
CA GLN A 213 23.71 -13.05 16.27
C GLN A 213 23.43 -14.53 16.04
N GLY A 214 23.03 -14.89 14.83
CA GLY A 214 22.75 -16.28 14.51
C GLY A 214 22.32 -16.51 13.07
N SER A 215 22.07 -17.78 12.76
CA SER A 215 21.52 -18.21 11.49
C SER A 215 20.29 -19.08 11.73
N MET A 216 19.21 -18.80 11.02
CA MET A 216 17.92 -19.46 11.21
C MET A 216 17.34 -19.90 9.87
N GLU A 217 16.73 -21.08 9.87
CA GLU A 217 15.98 -21.62 8.74
C GLU A 217 14.54 -21.09 8.73
N TYR A 218 14.07 -20.68 7.55
CA TYR A 218 12.73 -20.17 7.32
C TYR A 218 12.05 -20.88 6.16
N TYR A 219 10.76 -21.09 6.33
CA TYR A 219 9.83 -21.50 5.28
C TYR A 219 8.62 -20.56 5.30
N ASP A 220 8.39 -19.88 4.19
CA ASP A 220 7.24 -18.99 3.98
C ASP A 220 6.33 -19.56 2.90
N ARG A 221 5.03 -19.58 3.15
CA ARG A 221 3.98 -19.77 2.13
C ARG A 221 3.26 -18.44 1.92
N TYR A 222 3.53 -17.76 0.82
CA TYR A 222 2.92 -16.48 0.45
C TYR A 222 1.61 -16.70 -0.28
N PHE A 223 0.62 -15.84 0.00
CA PHE A 223 -0.60 -15.75 -0.80
C PHE A 223 -0.52 -14.46 -1.62
N PRO A 224 -0.24 -14.54 -2.93
CA PRO A 224 0.17 -13.37 -3.72
C PRO A 224 -0.90 -12.27 -3.81
N GLN A 225 -2.18 -12.65 -3.83
CA GLN A 225 -3.32 -11.74 -3.86
C GLN A 225 -4.24 -11.97 -2.66
N PRO A 226 -3.90 -11.44 -1.47
CA PRO A 226 -4.78 -11.53 -0.32
C PRO A 226 -6.09 -10.76 -0.58
N ASP A 227 -7.21 -11.26 -0.07
CA ASP A 227 -8.53 -10.59 -0.12
C ASP A 227 -8.63 -9.52 0.98
N VAL A 228 -7.66 -8.61 0.96
CA VAL A 228 -7.56 -7.48 1.88
C VAL A 228 -7.29 -6.25 1.03
N LYS A 229 -8.13 -5.23 1.19
CA LYS A 229 -7.98 -3.95 0.49
C LYS A 229 -6.66 -3.27 0.88
N GLU A 230 -6.11 -2.50 -0.05
CA GLU A 230 -5.07 -1.51 0.27
C GLU A 230 -5.71 -0.36 1.07
N TYR A 231 -4.99 0.16 2.08
CA TYR A 231 -5.49 1.25 2.92
C TYR A 231 -4.52 2.42 2.90
N SER A 232 -4.91 3.52 2.25
CA SER A 232 -4.11 4.76 2.16
C SER A 232 -2.67 4.50 1.68
N GLY A 233 -2.53 3.76 0.57
CA GLY A 233 -1.23 3.36 -0.01
C GLY A 233 -0.53 2.19 0.69
N ARG A 234 -1.11 1.62 1.76
CA ARG A 234 -0.55 0.45 2.47
C ARG A 234 -0.93 -0.84 1.76
N LYS A 235 0.08 -1.52 1.21
CA LYS A 235 -0.11 -2.78 0.49
C LYS A 235 -0.06 -3.98 1.44
N PRO A 236 -1.11 -4.81 1.50
CA PRO A 236 -1.11 -6.01 2.32
C PRO A 236 -0.33 -7.13 1.65
N LYS A 237 0.40 -7.92 2.45
CA LYS A 237 0.93 -9.22 2.07
C LYS A 237 0.59 -10.23 3.15
N PHE A 238 0.00 -11.36 2.75
CA PHE A 238 -0.33 -12.43 3.68
C PHE A 238 0.57 -13.64 3.45
N ARG A 239 1.06 -14.23 4.54
CA ARG A 239 1.84 -15.46 4.50
C ARG A 239 1.66 -16.29 5.76
N LEU A 240 1.85 -17.60 5.63
CA LEU A 240 2.20 -18.46 6.75
C LEU A 240 3.73 -18.55 6.80
N ARG A 241 4.29 -18.62 8.00
CA ARG A 241 5.74 -18.72 8.21
C ARG A 241 6.05 -19.77 9.28
N LYS A 242 7.01 -20.64 8.98
CA LYS A 242 7.70 -21.52 9.93
C LYS A 242 9.15 -21.08 10.04
N ARG A 243 9.68 -20.97 11.26
CA ARG A 243 11.11 -20.67 11.52
C ARG A 243 11.69 -21.53 12.61
N ARG A 244 12.97 -21.89 12.49
CA ARG A 244 13.71 -22.61 13.53
C ARG A 244 14.29 -21.60 14.51
N LEU A 245 14.02 -21.77 15.80
CA LEU A 245 14.55 -20.97 16.88
C LEU A 245 15.95 -21.47 17.28
N GLU A 246 16.67 -20.67 18.07
CA GLU A 246 18.03 -21.00 18.55
C GLU A 246 18.06 -22.26 19.43
N ASP A 247 16.99 -22.53 20.18
CA ASP A 247 16.81 -23.74 20.99
C ASP A 247 16.48 -24.99 20.15
N GLY A 248 16.41 -24.85 18.82
CA GLY A 248 16.09 -25.91 17.88
C GLY A 248 14.58 -26.11 17.65
N ASN A 249 13.71 -25.46 18.43
CA ASN A 249 12.26 -25.58 18.30
C ASN A 249 11.74 -24.84 17.07
N TRP A 250 10.62 -25.31 16.54
CA TRP A 250 9.94 -24.63 15.42
C TRP A 250 8.88 -23.67 15.95
N MET A 251 8.85 -22.47 15.37
CA MET A 251 7.79 -21.48 15.59
C MET A 251 7.03 -21.26 14.29
N GLN A 252 5.70 -21.36 14.37
CA GLN A 252 4.79 -21.19 13.25
C GLN A 252 3.96 -19.92 13.49
N THR A 253 3.76 -19.13 12.44
CA THR A 253 2.99 -17.88 12.52
C THR A 253 2.19 -17.65 11.25
N ALA A 254 0.99 -17.09 11.39
CA ALA A 254 0.33 -16.40 10.29
C ALA A 254 0.70 -14.91 10.35
N GLN A 255 0.97 -14.29 9.21
CA GLN A 255 1.43 -12.90 9.15
C GLN A 255 0.73 -12.14 8.03
N LEU A 256 0.07 -11.04 8.39
CA LEU A 256 -0.41 -10.02 7.47
C LEU A 256 0.47 -8.77 7.64
N VAL A 257 1.22 -8.42 6.61
CA VAL A 257 2.16 -7.30 6.62
C VAL A 257 1.64 -6.20 5.72
N PHE A 258 1.29 -5.05 6.30
CA PHE A 258 1.03 -3.83 5.57
C PHE A 258 2.34 -3.09 5.36
N THR A 259 2.68 -2.81 4.10
CA THR A 259 3.90 -2.09 3.73
C THR A 259 3.53 -0.74 3.13
N ASN A 260 4.15 0.32 3.64
CA ASN A 260 4.08 1.68 3.11
C ASN A 260 5.49 2.14 2.78
N THR A 261 5.86 2.17 1.50
CA THR A 261 7.18 2.71 1.11
C THR A 261 7.14 4.23 1.25
N GLY A 262 8.21 4.86 1.69
CA GLY A 262 8.27 6.32 1.73
C GLY A 262 9.69 6.80 1.51
N ARG A 263 9.86 7.90 0.76
CA ARG A 263 11.15 8.57 0.67
C ARG A 263 11.39 9.39 1.95
N ILE A 264 12.55 9.25 2.58
CA ILE A 264 12.98 10.21 3.60
C ILE A 264 13.25 11.53 2.90
N LYS A 265 12.39 12.53 3.14
CA LYS A 265 12.62 13.90 2.66
C LYS A 265 13.69 14.54 3.53
N ASN A 266 14.83 14.91 2.95
CA ASN A 266 15.86 15.68 3.63
C ASN A 266 15.90 17.11 3.08
N LYS A 267 16.15 18.06 3.98
CA LYS A 267 16.38 19.47 3.63
C LYS A 267 17.82 19.72 3.14
N ALA A 268 18.75 18.84 3.52
CA ALA A 268 20.15 18.92 3.12
C ALA A 268 20.41 18.12 1.83
N VAL A 269 21.40 18.56 1.04
CA VAL A 269 21.91 17.82 -0.11
C VAL A 269 22.66 16.59 0.40
N GLU A 270 22.26 15.41 -0.07
CA GLU A 270 22.85 14.13 0.33
C GLU A 270 23.29 13.36 -0.90
N GLN A 271 24.28 12.48 -0.73
CA GLN A 271 24.80 11.65 -1.81
C GLN A 271 23.77 10.65 -2.34
N PHE A 272 22.84 10.21 -1.48
CA PHE A 272 21.86 9.18 -1.81
C PHE A 272 20.43 9.60 -1.48
N ASN A 273 19.48 8.98 -2.16
CA ASN A 273 18.08 9.02 -1.79
C ASN A 273 17.72 7.77 -1.00
N TYR A 274 17.07 7.95 0.16
CA TYR A 274 16.74 6.87 1.07
C TYR A 274 15.25 6.54 1.03
N PHE A 275 14.92 5.28 0.72
CA PHE A 275 13.54 4.79 0.63
C PHE A 275 13.22 3.66 1.64
N PRO A 276 13.13 3.95 2.94
CA PRO A 276 12.66 2.98 3.91
C PRO A 276 11.18 2.63 3.69
N GLN A 277 10.81 1.47 4.20
CA GLN A 277 9.45 0.95 4.23
C GLN A 277 8.94 0.96 5.67
N GLU A 278 7.84 1.66 5.90
CA GLU A 278 7.10 1.53 7.15
C GLU A 278 6.24 0.27 7.08
N LYS A 279 6.44 -0.65 8.02
CA LYS A 279 5.74 -1.91 8.09
C LYS A 279 4.92 -2.00 9.36
N LEU A 280 3.67 -2.41 9.19
CA LEU A 280 2.86 -2.96 10.26
C LEU A 280 2.66 -4.45 10.00
N LYS A 281 3.32 -5.27 10.79
CA LYS A 281 3.16 -6.72 10.79
C LYS A 281 2.13 -7.09 11.85
N ILE A 282 1.03 -7.68 11.41
CA ILE A 282 -0.01 -8.24 12.26
C ILE A 282 0.17 -9.76 12.20
N TYR A 283 0.41 -10.42 13.33
CA TYR A 283 0.73 -11.85 13.34
C TYR A 283 -0.01 -12.62 14.41
N HIS A 284 -0.18 -13.91 14.18
CA HIS A 284 -0.77 -14.84 15.14
C HIS A 284 0.14 -16.06 15.28
N LEU A 285 0.37 -16.53 16.50
CA LEU A 285 1.19 -17.70 16.79
C LEU A 285 0.39 -18.97 16.53
N LEU A 286 1.00 -19.92 15.84
CA LEU A 286 0.39 -21.22 15.48
C LEU A 286 1.13 -22.38 16.14
N ASN A 287 1.76 -22.15 17.29
CA ASN A 287 2.75 -23.06 17.88
C ASN A 287 2.17 -24.38 18.41
N ASN A 288 0.84 -24.50 18.55
CA ASN A 288 0.19 -25.72 19.03
C ASN A 288 -0.10 -26.73 17.91
N GLN A 289 0.43 -26.51 16.71
CA GLN A 289 0.22 -27.36 15.55
C GLN A 289 1.46 -27.39 14.64
N GLU A 290 1.54 -28.42 13.79
CA GLU A 290 2.46 -28.38 12.67
C GLU A 290 2.12 -27.25 11.69
N MET A 291 3.09 -26.87 10.87
CA MET A 291 2.90 -25.82 9.88
C MET A 291 1.80 -26.25 8.90
N PRO A 292 0.64 -25.56 8.87
CA PRO A 292 -0.44 -25.97 8.01
C PRO A 292 -0.07 -25.70 6.56
N GLN A 293 -0.43 -26.63 5.67
CA GLN A 293 -0.30 -26.41 4.22
C GLN A 293 -1.29 -25.33 3.79
N ASP A 294 -2.50 -25.34 4.34
CA ASP A 294 -3.48 -24.32 4.01
C ASP A 294 -4.09 -23.68 5.25
N VAL A 295 -4.62 -22.48 5.09
CA VAL A 295 -5.42 -21.82 6.11
C VAL A 295 -6.57 -22.72 6.59
N ASP A 296 -7.13 -23.56 5.72
CA ASP A 296 -8.15 -24.55 6.08
C ASP A 296 -7.74 -25.52 7.19
N GLN A 297 -6.44 -25.80 7.32
CA GLN A 297 -5.86 -26.75 8.26
C GLN A 297 -5.49 -26.11 9.61
N VAL A 298 -5.70 -24.81 9.78
CA VAL A 298 -5.47 -24.14 11.07
C VAL A 298 -6.48 -24.67 12.11
N GLN A 299 -5.96 -25.19 13.22
CA GLN A 299 -6.76 -25.79 14.30
C GLN A 299 -7.64 -24.77 15.03
N ASP A 300 -7.11 -23.57 15.33
CA ASP A 300 -7.87 -22.52 15.97
C ASP A 300 -8.99 -22.01 15.05
N GLU A 301 -10.24 -22.26 15.43
CA GLU A 301 -11.40 -22.00 14.57
C GLU A 301 -11.59 -20.50 14.29
N ILE A 302 -11.37 -19.66 15.29
CA ILE A 302 -11.54 -18.20 15.19
C ILE A 302 -10.51 -17.65 14.19
N SER A 303 -9.24 -17.99 14.39
CA SER A 303 -8.14 -17.57 13.53
C SER A 303 -8.28 -18.13 12.13
N ARG A 304 -8.66 -19.40 11.98
CA ARG A 304 -8.96 -20.01 10.68
C ARG A 304 -10.04 -19.22 9.92
N LYS A 305 -11.16 -18.91 10.58
CA LYS A 305 -12.26 -18.13 9.97
C LYS A 305 -11.79 -16.74 9.51
N VAL A 306 -10.95 -16.08 10.29
CA VAL A 306 -10.37 -14.77 9.95
C VAL A 306 -9.39 -14.90 8.78
N MET A 307 -8.45 -15.83 8.85
CA MET A 307 -7.44 -16.04 7.81
C MET A 307 -8.07 -16.46 6.47
N LYS A 308 -9.17 -17.23 6.47
CA LYS A 308 -9.90 -17.59 5.23
C LYS A 308 -10.39 -16.36 4.48
N LYS A 309 -10.80 -15.32 5.20
CA LYS A 309 -11.23 -14.04 4.62
C LYS A 309 -10.07 -13.20 4.10
N ILE A 310 -8.83 -13.50 4.51
CA ILE A 310 -7.62 -12.75 4.15
C ILE A 310 -6.86 -13.43 3.00
N ARG A 311 -6.86 -14.77 2.95
CA ARG A 311 -6.02 -15.58 2.05
C ARG A 311 -6.11 -15.21 0.58
N GLY A 312 -7.29 -14.81 0.10
CA GLY A 312 -7.56 -14.70 -1.33
C GLY A 312 -7.79 -16.05 -2.00
N ARG A 313 -7.77 -16.07 -3.33
CA ARG A 313 -8.15 -17.23 -4.15
C ARG A 313 -6.99 -17.94 -4.84
N GLU A 314 -5.82 -17.30 -4.90
CA GLU A 314 -4.65 -17.85 -5.58
C GLU A 314 -3.96 -18.91 -4.74
N GLN A 315 -3.28 -19.85 -5.41
CA GLN A 315 -2.46 -20.85 -4.75
C GLN A 315 -1.26 -20.20 -4.06
N GLY A 316 -0.82 -20.82 -2.97
CA GLY A 316 0.32 -20.33 -2.21
C GLY A 316 1.64 -20.52 -2.95
N LEU A 317 2.55 -19.54 -2.83
CA LEU A 317 3.93 -19.62 -3.29
C LEU A 317 4.85 -19.97 -2.13
N ASP A 318 5.58 -21.07 -2.25
CA ASP A 318 6.48 -21.57 -1.21
C ASP A 318 7.90 -21.06 -1.41
N ILE A 319 8.50 -20.58 -0.32
CA ILE A 319 9.86 -20.03 -0.32
C ILE A 319 10.61 -20.53 0.93
N ASN A 320 11.70 -21.25 0.69
CA ASN A 320 12.65 -21.63 1.73
C ASN A 320 13.84 -20.68 1.71
N PHE A 321 14.34 -20.25 2.87
CA PHE A 321 15.54 -19.43 2.94
C PHE A 321 16.26 -19.57 4.27
N ILE A 322 17.56 -19.31 4.26
CA ILE A 322 18.40 -19.20 5.46
C ILE A 322 18.66 -17.73 5.71
N ARG A 323 18.46 -17.29 6.96
CA ARG A 323 18.70 -15.92 7.40
C ARG A 323 19.82 -15.89 8.41
N SER A 324 20.93 -15.25 8.06
CA SER A 324 21.92 -14.79 9.05
C SER A 324 21.51 -13.41 9.55
N PHE A 325 21.61 -13.15 10.85
CA PHE A 325 21.21 -11.86 11.43
C PHE A 325 22.11 -11.44 12.59
N ALA A 326 22.09 -10.13 12.87
CA ALA A 326 22.69 -9.53 14.05
C ALA A 326 21.82 -8.35 14.53
N THR A 327 21.74 -8.16 15.85
CA THR A 327 20.91 -7.08 16.41
C THR A 327 21.38 -6.58 17.77
N ASN A 328 21.14 -5.30 18.06
CA ASN A 328 21.23 -4.71 19.41
C ASN A 328 19.89 -4.72 20.17
N GLY A 329 19.04 -5.71 19.88
CA GLY A 329 17.71 -5.83 20.48
C GLY A 329 16.67 -4.92 19.83
N LYS A 330 15.49 -4.81 20.47
CA LYS A 330 14.32 -4.13 19.89
C LYS A 330 14.50 -2.62 19.71
N GLU A 331 15.40 -1.98 20.44
CA GLU A 331 15.64 -0.54 20.32
C GLU A 331 16.76 -0.20 19.33
N GLY A 332 17.56 -1.20 18.94
CA GLY A 332 18.71 -1.01 18.07
C GLY A 332 18.45 -1.35 16.60
N LEU A 333 19.56 -1.43 15.85
CA LEU A 333 19.56 -1.92 14.48
C LEU A 333 19.42 -3.45 14.49
N PHE A 334 18.59 -3.96 13.60
CA PHE A 334 18.55 -5.35 13.18
C PHE A 334 19.02 -5.41 11.73
N VAL A 335 20.07 -6.18 11.45
CA VAL A 335 20.54 -6.44 10.10
C VAL A 335 20.40 -7.93 9.82
N SER A 336 19.98 -8.28 8.61
CA SER A 336 19.99 -9.68 8.18
C SER A 336 20.30 -9.83 6.71
N THR A 337 20.93 -10.94 6.39
CA THR A 337 21.17 -11.39 5.02
C THR A 337 20.39 -12.68 4.77
N ASP A 338 19.61 -12.71 3.71
CA ASP A 338 18.80 -13.87 3.34
C ASP A 338 19.34 -14.58 2.10
N LYS A 339 19.52 -15.89 2.22
CA LYS A 339 19.85 -16.80 1.13
C LYS A 339 18.62 -17.65 0.78
N VAL A 340 17.97 -17.33 -0.33
CA VAL A 340 16.81 -18.09 -0.84
C VAL A 340 17.28 -19.44 -1.40
N LEU A 341 16.62 -20.53 -1.00
CA LEU A 341 16.93 -21.89 -1.43
C LEU A 341 16.06 -22.28 -2.64
N GLY A 342 16.62 -23.06 -3.56
CA GLY A 342 15.88 -23.60 -4.72
C GLY A 342 15.84 -22.71 -5.97
N VAL A 343 16.37 -21.48 -5.90
CA VAL A 343 16.61 -20.64 -7.08
C VAL A 343 17.96 -21.04 -7.70
N GLN A 344 17.94 -21.60 -8.91
CA GLN A 344 19.13 -22.16 -9.57
C GLN A 344 20.14 -21.07 -9.96
N ASP A 345 19.68 -19.88 -10.34
CA ASP A 345 20.54 -18.73 -10.58
C ASP A 345 20.77 -17.95 -9.28
N ARG A 346 21.92 -18.24 -8.66
CA ARG A 346 22.41 -17.61 -7.44
C ARG A 346 22.85 -16.17 -7.71
N SER A 347 22.03 -15.31 -8.28
CA SER A 347 22.56 -14.00 -8.68
C SER A 347 22.52 -12.98 -7.54
N PHE A 348 21.68 -13.16 -6.49
CA PHE A 348 21.49 -12.14 -5.45
C PHE A 348 21.19 -12.65 -4.04
N TYR A 349 21.72 -11.95 -3.03
CA TYR A 349 21.30 -12.02 -1.63
C TYR A 349 20.45 -10.80 -1.27
N VAL A 350 19.53 -10.96 -0.31
CA VAL A 350 18.74 -9.84 0.22
C VAL A 350 19.31 -9.39 1.55
N VAL A 351 19.70 -8.12 1.64
CA VAL A 351 20.03 -7.49 2.92
C VAL A 351 18.83 -6.68 3.40
N GLU A 352 18.37 -6.98 4.61
CA GLU A 352 17.31 -6.26 5.30
C GLU A 352 17.94 -5.48 6.47
N LEU A 353 17.73 -4.17 6.51
CA LEU A 353 18.06 -3.31 7.64
C LEU A 353 16.75 -2.90 8.32
N LYS A 354 16.61 -3.10 9.62
CA LYS A 354 15.38 -2.84 10.36
C LYS A 354 15.66 -2.06 11.65
N VAL A 355 14.81 -1.10 11.94
CA VAL A 355 14.76 -0.37 13.23
C VAL A 355 13.30 -0.21 13.64
N TYR A 356 13.02 -0.10 14.93
CA TYR A 356 11.65 0.10 15.41
C TYR A 356 11.28 1.57 15.47
N ASN A 357 12.16 2.41 16.04
CA ASN A 357 11.86 3.81 16.31
C ASN A 357 12.89 4.80 15.72
N ASP A 358 14.14 4.38 15.50
CA ASP A 358 15.23 5.30 15.14
C ASP A 358 15.44 5.46 13.62
N LYS A 359 14.71 6.41 13.03
CA LYS A 359 14.86 6.79 11.60
C LYS A 359 16.28 7.23 11.24
N LYS A 360 17.01 7.87 12.17
CA LYS A 360 18.36 8.38 11.91
C LYS A 360 19.33 7.20 11.81
N LEU A 361 19.27 6.26 12.76
CA LEU A 361 20.07 5.04 12.73
C LEU A 361 19.84 4.23 11.45
N LEU A 362 18.58 4.08 11.01
CA LEU A 362 18.30 3.38 9.75
C LEU A 362 18.91 4.11 8.55
N LYS A 363 18.78 5.43 8.49
CA LYS A 363 19.36 6.23 7.42
C LYS A 363 20.89 6.12 7.39
N ASP A 364 21.54 6.19 8.55
CA ASP A 364 22.99 6.05 8.68
C ASP A 364 23.45 4.64 8.23
N ALA A 365 22.70 3.60 8.62
CA ALA A 365 22.95 2.22 8.19
C ALA A 365 22.75 2.02 6.69
N MET A 366 21.70 2.62 6.10
CA MET A 366 21.48 2.61 4.65
C MET A 366 22.62 3.34 3.92
N GLY A 367 23.04 4.50 4.43
CA GLY A 367 24.14 5.29 3.86
C GLY A 367 25.44 4.50 3.84
N TYR A 368 25.74 3.80 4.92
CA TYR A 368 26.89 2.91 5.00
C TYR A 368 26.79 1.77 3.97
N VAL A 369 25.67 1.03 3.94
CA VAL A 369 25.53 -0.11 3.01
C VAL A 369 25.62 0.34 1.54
N MET A 370 25.06 1.51 1.20
CA MET A 370 25.12 2.05 -0.16
C MET A 370 26.48 2.62 -0.55
N ALA A 371 27.29 3.06 0.42
CA ALA A 371 28.63 3.57 0.18
C ALA A 371 29.67 2.44 0.04
N GLU A 372 29.58 1.42 0.88
CA GLU A 372 30.62 0.38 0.99
C GLU A 372 30.40 -0.81 0.06
N PHE A 373 29.16 -1.06 -0.38
CA PHE A 373 28.82 -2.25 -1.14
C PHE A 373 28.13 -1.90 -2.46
N PRO A 374 28.37 -2.69 -3.54
CA PRO A 374 27.67 -2.55 -4.80
C PRO A 374 26.24 -3.11 -4.67
N VAL A 375 25.36 -2.34 -4.05
CA VAL A 375 23.98 -2.72 -3.78
C VAL A 375 22.98 -2.02 -4.69
N MET A 376 21.82 -2.65 -4.86
CA MET A 376 20.64 -2.00 -5.41
C MET A 376 19.57 -1.91 -4.33
N GLN A 377 19.10 -0.70 -4.01
CA GLN A 377 17.96 -0.54 -3.10
C GLN A 377 16.66 -0.96 -3.79
N VAL A 378 15.83 -1.73 -3.06
CA VAL A 378 14.58 -2.28 -3.61
C VAL A 378 13.42 -2.18 -2.62
N SER A 379 12.19 -2.09 -3.14
CA SER A 379 10.96 -2.19 -2.33
C SER A 379 10.30 -3.58 -2.39
N HIS A 380 10.78 -4.45 -3.29
CA HIS A 380 10.23 -5.79 -3.49
C HIS A 380 10.72 -6.80 -2.45
N GLY A 381 10.05 -7.94 -2.36
CA GLY A 381 10.39 -9.02 -1.44
C GLY A 381 10.90 -10.26 -2.16
N LYS A 382 11.23 -11.30 -1.38
CA LYS A 382 11.72 -12.59 -1.88
C LYS A 382 10.74 -13.26 -2.85
N ASP A 383 9.44 -13.02 -2.67
CA ASP A 383 8.36 -13.48 -3.55
C ASP A 383 8.53 -13.01 -4.99
N HIS A 384 9.06 -11.79 -5.19
CA HIS A 384 9.31 -11.24 -6.51
C HIS A 384 10.54 -11.88 -7.18
N LEU A 385 11.58 -12.19 -6.41
CA LEU A 385 12.77 -12.90 -6.92
C LEU A 385 12.41 -14.30 -7.44
N VAL A 386 11.53 -15.01 -6.73
CA VAL A 386 11.08 -16.35 -7.15
C VAL A 386 10.19 -16.25 -8.40
N ALA A 387 9.29 -15.28 -8.46
CA ALA A 387 8.42 -15.07 -9.62
C ALA A 387 9.19 -14.78 -10.92
N LEU A 388 10.30 -14.02 -10.84
CA LEU A 388 11.15 -13.70 -12.00
C LEU A 388 11.97 -14.89 -12.52
N ASN A 389 12.22 -15.89 -11.69
CA ASN A 389 12.97 -17.10 -12.11
C ASN A 389 12.06 -18.20 -12.66
N GLY A 390 10.74 -18.10 -12.42
CA GLY A 390 9.75 -19.05 -12.96
C GLY A 390 9.11 -18.61 -14.28
N SER A 391 9.46 -17.41 -14.77
CA SER A 391 9.06 -16.83 -16.06
C SER A 391 10.22 -16.91 -17.04
#